data_AF-A0A1V5XTN2-F1
#
_entry.id   AF-A0A1V5XTN2-F1
#
_cell.length_a   1.000
_cell.length_b   1.000
_cell.length_c   1.000
_cell.angle_alpha   90.00
_cell.angle_beta   90.00
_cell.angle_gamma   90.00
#
_symmetry.space_group_name_H-M   'P 1'
#
loop_
_entity.id
_entity.type
_entity.pdbx_description
1 polymer ?
#
loop_
_entity_poly.entity_id
_entity_poly.type
_entity_poly.pdbx_seq_one_letter_code
_entity_poly.pdbx_strand_id
1 'polypeptide(L)'
;MVLKPKRDFIPPGVEFVLDEVTEIDPKNKRVGTKKGRKLNYDFLVVALGCRIAPEEVEGMMEGWGKNVHTFYSLDGAVALAKALKFFDKGRLVLNIAEIPFKCPVAPLEFVFLADWFFHERGVRDKVEIELVTPLPHAFTKPKAAAILGDFCERKNIIITPNFNIGEVNAAEGYIEELGAEGRKVNFDLLVAIPPNLGPR
;
A
#
# COMPACT_ATOMS: atom_id res chain seq x y z
N MET A 1 15.28 -5.34 -9.88
CA MET A 1 15.05 -5.21 -8.42
C MET A 1 16.39 -5.33 -7.72
N VAL A 2 16.70 -4.46 -6.76
CA VAL A 2 18.01 -4.44 -6.09
C VAL A 2 17.81 -4.89 -4.64
N LEU A 3 18.20 -6.12 -4.34
CA LEU A 3 18.28 -6.62 -2.97
C LEU A 3 19.73 -6.50 -2.50
N LYS A 4 19.95 -5.90 -1.34
CA LYS A 4 21.27 -5.76 -0.73
C LYS A 4 21.32 -6.46 0.63
N PRO A 5 22.42 -7.13 0.98
CA PRO A 5 22.61 -7.69 2.32
C PRO A 5 22.47 -6.63 3.41
N LYS A 6 21.74 -6.93 4.49
CA LYS A 6 21.56 -6.02 5.64
C LYS A 6 22.90 -5.59 6.27
N ARG A 7 23.85 -6.53 6.34
CA ARG A 7 25.18 -6.31 6.94
C ARG A 7 25.94 -5.14 6.32
N ASP A 8 25.71 -4.85 5.03
CA ASP A 8 26.44 -3.82 4.28
C ASP A 8 26.09 -2.40 4.78
N PHE A 9 25.02 -2.27 5.58
CA PHE A 9 24.53 -1.02 6.16
C PHE A 9 24.74 -0.94 7.69
N ILE A 10 25.36 -1.95 8.30
CA ILE A 10 25.63 -1.94 9.74
C ILE A 10 26.99 -1.26 9.99
N PRO A 11 27.05 -0.20 10.82
CA PRO A 11 28.31 0.47 11.12
C PRO A 11 29.35 -0.46 11.77
N PRO A 12 30.66 -0.23 11.54
CA PRO A 12 31.72 -0.95 12.24
C PRO A 12 31.57 -0.83 13.77
N GLY A 13 31.78 -1.93 14.48
CA GLY A 13 31.67 -1.98 15.95
C GLY A 13 30.26 -2.21 16.50
N VAL A 14 29.22 -2.29 15.67
CA VAL A 14 27.86 -2.61 16.10
C VAL A 14 27.64 -4.13 16.12
N GLU A 15 27.14 -4.68 17.24
CA GLU A 15 26.67 -6.07 17.29
C GLU A 15 25.38 -6.20 16.47
N PHE A 16 25.45 -6.93 15.36
CA PHE A 16 24.27 -7.24 14.55
C PHE A 16 23.63 -8.55 14.98
N VAL A 17 22.50 -8.47 15.70
CA VAL A 17 21.72 -9.64 16.12
C VAL A 17 20.63 -9.92 15.09
N LEU A 18 20.81 -10.96 14.27
CA LEU A 18 19.79 -11.40 13.32
C LEU A 18 18.78 -12.35 14.00
N ASP A 19 17.79 -11.74 14.63
CA ASP A 19 16.67 -12.44 15.27
C ASP A 19 15.38 -11.58 15.25
N GLU A 20 14.25 -12.21 15.53
CA GLU A 20 12.93 -11.58 15.64
C GLU A 20 12.70 -11.19 17.10
N VAL A 21 12.35 -9.92 17.33
CA VAL A 21 11.94 -9.43 18.66
C VAL A 21 10.53 -9.95 18.95
N THR A 22 10.34 -10.54 20.12
CA THR A 22 9.03 -11.10 20.54
C THR A 22 8.45 -10.42 21.77
N GLU A 23 9.29 -9.72 22.54
CA GLU A 23 8.87 -9.05 23.76
C GLU A 23 9.77 -7.84 24.05
N ILE A 24 9.17 -6.74 24.51
CA ILE A 24 9.88 -5.61 25.10
C ILE A 24 9.37 -5.45 26.53
N ASP A 25 10.25 -5.65 27.50
CA ASP A 25 9.99 -5.46 28.93
C ASP A 25 10.64 -4.15 29.38
N PRO A 26 9.90 -3.03 29.40
CA PRO A 26 10.44 -1.73 29.79
C PRO A 26 10.73 -1.63 31.29
N LYS A 27 10.07 -2.45 32.13
CA LYS A 27 10.27 -2.43 33.58
C LYS A 27 11.63 -3.01 33.95
N ASN A 28 11.98 -4.15 33.34
CA ASN A 28 13.26 -4.82 33.56
C ASN A 28 14.34 -4.41 32.54
N LYS A 29 14.04 -3.43 31.67
CA LYS A 29 14.91 -2.96 30.59
C LYS A 29 15.50 -4.08 29.73
N ARG A 30 14.62 -4.93 29.20
CA ARG A 30 15.02 -6.14 28.47
C ARG A 30 14.21 -6.36 27.20
N VAL A 31 14.85 -6.92 26.18
CA VAL A 31 14.22 -7.38 24.94
C VAL A 31 14.34 -8.90 24.85
N GLY A 32 13.21 -9.56 24.62
CA GLY A 32 13.12 -10.97 24.31
C GLY A 32 13.13 -11.19 22.80
N THR A 33 13.75 -12.28 22.37
CA THR A 33 13.85 -12.66 20.96
C THR A 33 13.39 -14.10 20.75
N LYS A 34 13.01 -14.42 19.52
CA LYS A 34 12.44 -15.72 19.14
C LYS A 34 13.40 -16.89 19.35
N LYS A 35 14.72 -16.72 19.17
CA LYS A 35 15.71 -17.77 19.47
C LYS A 35 16.08 -17.83 20.95
N GLY A 36 15.35 -17.13 21.81
CA GLY A 36 15.50 -17.18 23.25
C GLY A 36 16.58 -16.27 23.83
N ARG A 37 17.23 -15.40 23.04
CA ARG A 37 18.13 -14.38 23.60
C ARG A 37 17.33 -13.37 24.42
N LYS A 38 17.92 -12.97 25.53
CA LYS A 38 17.46 -11.88 26.39
C LYS A 38 18.52 -10.78 26.36
N LEU A 39 18.18 -9.62 25.82
CA LEU A 39 19.08 -8.50 25.64
C LEU A 39 18.71 -7.40 26.63
N ASN A 40 19.61 -7.08 27.57
CA ASN A 40 19.40 -5.95 28.48
C ASN A 40 19.84 -4.66 27.79
N TYR A 41 19.25 -3.53 28.18
CA TYR A 41 19.60 -2.23 27.64
C TYR A 41 19.61 -1.13 28.69
N ASP A 42 20.42 -0.09 28.49
CA ASP A 42 20.30 1.17 29.21
C ASP A 42 19.26 2.08 28.54
N PHE A 43 19.29 2.10 27.20
CA PHE A 43 18.38 2.83 26.33
C PHE A 43 17.88 1.93 25.20
N LEU A 44 16.61 2.06 24.82
CA LEU A 44 16.01 1.32 23.73
C LEU A 44 15.46 2.29 22.67
N VAL A 45 15.93 2.13 21.42
CA VAL A 45 15.37 2.82 20.25
C VAL A 45 14.50 1.82 19.48
N VAL A 46 13.21 2.13 19.36
CA VAL A 46 12.24 1.28 18.66
C VAL A 46 12.05 1.77 17.23
N ALA A 47 12.51 0.97 16.26
CA ALA A 47 12.43 1.28 14.83
C ALA A 47 11.84 0.10 14.03
N LEU A 48 10.82 -0.56 14.58
CA LEU A 48 10.24 -1.80 14.04
C LEU A 48 9.36 -1.60 12.78
N GLY A 49 9.08 -0.34 12.41
CA GLY A 49 8.27 -0.01 11.24
C GLY A 49 6.79 -0.37 11.39
N CYS A 50 6.14 -0.72 10.29
CA CYS A 50 4.74 -1.14 10.22
C CYS A 50 4.58 -2.28 9.20
N ARG A 51 3.46 -2.99 9.29
CA ARG A 51 3.01 -3.98 8.30
C ARG A 51 1.75 -3.48 7.62
N ILE A 52 1.52 -3.93 6.39
CA ILE A 52 0.18 -3.85 5.79
C ILE A 52 -0.70 -4.96 6.39
N ALA A 53 -2.00 -4.71 6.47
CA ALA A 53 -2.98 -5.63 7.03
C ALA A 53 -4.20 -5.76 6.09
N PRO A 54 -4.04 -6.38 4.90
CA PRO A 54 -5.17 -6.63 3.99
C PRO A 54 -6.27 -7.49 4.61
N GLU A 55 -5.97 -8.25 5.66
CA GLU A 55 -6.96 -9.00 6.43
C GLU A 55 -7.98 -8.14 7.20
N GLU A 56 -7.71 -6.84 7.38
CA GLU A 56 -8.60 -5.91 8.09
C GLU A 56 -9.73 -5.36 7.21
N VAL A 57 -9.69 -5.61 5.89
CA VAL A 57 -10.76 -5.21 4.96
C VAL A 57 -11.47 -6.46 4.48
N GLU A 58 -12.79 -6.52 4.70
CA GLU A 58 -13.62 -7.66 4.33
C GLU A 58 -13.49 -7.98 2.83
N GLY A 59 -13.35 -9.26 2.49
CA GLY A 59 -13.21 -9.75 1.12
C GLY A 59 -11.88 -9.44 0.40
N MET A 60 -11.04 -8.53 0.92
CA MET A 60 -9.79 -8.11 0.24
C MET A 60 -8.81 -9.28 0.01
N MET A 61 -8.74 -10.21 0.95
CA MET A 61 -7.85 -11.37 0.87
C MET A 61 -8.28 -12.39 -0.20
N GLU A 62 -9.53 -12.40 -0.64
CA GLU A 62 -10.07 -13.38 -1.60
C GLU A 62 -9.48 -13.20 -3.02
N GLY A 63 -9.24 -11.95 -3.41
CA GLY A 63 -8.61 -11.56 -4.67
C GLY A 63 -7.09 -11.33 -4.58
N TRP A 64 -6.49 -11.46 -3.39
CA TRP A 64 -5.11 -11.05 -3.14
C TRP A 64 -4.10 -11.83 -3.99
N GLY A 65 -3.26 -11.10 -4.73
CA GLY A 65 -2.31 -11.65 -5.69
C GLY A 65 -2.91 -12.11 -7.03
N LYS A 66 -4.24 -11.97 -7.22
CA LYS A 66 -4.95 -12.31 -8.47
C LYS A 66 -5.42 -11.05 -9.20
N ASN A 67 -6.51 -10.45 -8.73
CA ASN A 67 -7.06 -9.18 -9.24
C ASN A 67 -7.00 -8.07 -8.17
N VAL A 68 -6.55 -8.39 -6.96
CA VAL A 68 -6.22 -7.43 -5.91
C VAL A 68 -4.72 -7.50 -5.61
N HIS A 69 -4.03 -6.38 -5.72
CA HIS A 69 -2.59 -6.30 -5.59
C HIS A 69 -2.17 -5.14 -4.70
N THR A 70 -0.91 -5.13 -4.27
CA THR A 70 -0.30 -3.99 -3.59
C THR A 70 1.14 -3.83 -4.04
N PHE A 71 1.65 -2.60 -4.03
CA PHE A 71 3.08 -2.34 -4.21
C PHE A 71 3.84 -2.22 -2.88
N TYR A 72 3.16 -2.40 -1.73
CA TYR A 72 3.76 -2.20 -0.42
C TYR A 72 4.46 -3.41 0.19
N SER A 73 4.46 -4.55 -0.50
CA SER A 73 5.30 -5.71 -0.19
C SER A 73 6.15 -6.08 -1.40
N LEU A 74 7.26 -6.78 -1.17
CA LEU A 74 8.16 -7.21 -2.23
C LEU A 74 7.43 -8.11 -3.24
N ASP A 75 6.80 -9.17 -2.73
CA ASP A 75 6.09 -10.15 -3.55
C ASP A 75 4.87 -9.52 -4.21
N GLY A 76 4.17 -8.62 -3.51
CA GLY A 76 3.05 -7.85 -4.05
C GLY A 76 3.47 -7.00 -5.24
N ALA A 77 4.57 -6.24 -5.12
CA ALA A 77 5.08 -5.41 -6.20
C ALA A 77 5.51 -6.24 -7.43
N VAL A 78 6.13 -7.40 -7.22
CA VAL A 78 6.50 -8.33 -8.30
C VAL A 78 5.25 -8.90 -8.98
N ALA A 79 4.23 -9.29 -8.21
CA ALA A 79 2.97 -9.79 -8.74
C ALA A 79 2.20 -8.70 -9.52
N LEU A 80 2.14 -7.47 -8.97
CA LEU A 80 1.50 -6.33 -9.61
C LEU A 80 2.19 -5.96 -10.93
N ALA A 81 3.52 -5.96 -10.98
CA ALA A 81 4.25 -5.70 -12.22
C ALA A 81 3.91 -6.73 -13.32
N LYS A 82 3.72 -8.01 -12.95
CA LYS A 82 3.26 -9.03 -13.88
C LYS A 82 1.82 -8.77 -14.33
N ALA A 83 0.91 -8.45 -13.41
CA ALA A 83 -0.49 -8.15 -13.73
C ALA A 83 -0.61 -6.97 -14.69
N LEU A 84 0.06 -5.85 -14.38
CA LEU A 84 0.07 -4.65 -15.23
C LEU A 84 0.62 -4.93 -16.63
N LYS A 85 1.66 -5.77 -16.75
CA LYS A 85 2.25 -6.14 -18.04
C LYS A 85 1.26 -6.79 -19.01
N PHE A 86 0.23 -7.47 -18.51
CA PHE A 86 -0.78 -8.16 -19.32
C PHE A 86 -2.16 -7.51 -19.26
N PHE A 87 -2.27 -6.32 -18.65
CA PHE A 87 -3.52 -5.58 -18.54
C PHE A 87 -3.67 -4.64 -19.75
N ASP A 88 -4.56 -4.96 -20.69
CA ASP A 88 -4.69 -4.25 -21.97
C ASP A 88 -5.96 -3.39 -22.08
N LYS A 89 -6.91 -3.58 -21.17
CA LYS A 89 -8.17 -2.86 -21.13
C LYS A 89 -8.86 -3.04 -19.78
N GLY A 90 -9.77 -2.14 -19.46
CA GLY A 90 -10.59 -2.22 -18.25
C GLY A 90 -10.27 -1.13 -17.23
N ARG A 91 -10.71 -1.29 -16.00
CA ARG A 91 -10.58 -0.31 -14.93
C ARG A 91 -9.53 -0.71 -13.90
N LEU A 92 -8.47 0.09 -13.83
CA LEU A 92 -7.45 0.03 -12.78
C LEU A 92 -7.86 0.98 -11.66
N VAL A 93 -8.25 0.42 -10.52
CA VAL A 93 -8.57 1.19 -9.31
C VAL A 93 -7.40 1.12 -8.36
N LEU A 94 -6.89 2.25 -7.91
CA LEU A 94 -6.07 2.34 -6.71
C LEU A 94 -6.96 2.78 -5.55
N ASN A 95 -7.00 2.01 -4.47
CA ASN A 95 -7.74 2.34 -3.26
C ASN A 95 -6.79 2.56 -2.08
N ILE A 96 -7.04 3.63 -1.32
CA ILE A 96 -6.49 3.84 0.02
C ILE A 96 -7.56 3.39 1.02
N ALA A 97 -7.28 2.36 1.81
CA ALA A 97 -8.28 1.82 2.73
C ALA A 97 -8.43 2.70 3.98
N GLU A 98 -7.32 3.16 4.55
CA GLU A 98 -7.30 3.87 5.83
C GLU A 98 -6.14 4.88 5.92
N ILE A 99 -6.27 5.84 6.85
CA ILE A 99 -5.22 6.78 7.26
C ILE A 99 -4.92 6.55 8.74
N PRO A 100 -3.65 6.53 9.19
CA PRO A 100 -2.44 6.80 8.42
C PRO A 100 -1.90 5.59 7.64
N PHE A 101 -1.21 5.87 6.54
CA PHE A 101 -0.47 4.87 5.76
C PHE A 101 0.94 5.36 5.41
N LYS A 102 1.82 4.44 5.04
CA LYS A 102 3.23 4.75 4.74
C LYS A 102 3.34 5.49 3.41
N CYS A 103 4.22 6.47 3.33
CA CYS A 103 4.52 7.25 2.11
C CYS A 103 3.25 7.85 1.43
N PRO A 104 2.69 8.95 1.94
CA PRO A 104 1.43 9.51 1.44
C PRO A 104 1.45 9.98 -0.02
N VAL A 105 2.63 10.09 -0.64
CA VAL A 105 2.78 10.47 -2.06
C VAL A 105 2.76 9.27 -3.01
N ALA A 106 3.05 8.07 -2.52
CA ALA A 106 3.12 6.86 -3.35
C ALA A 106 1.82 6.52 -4.12
N PRO A 107 0.60 6.77 -3.61
CA PRO A 107 -0.63 6.58 -4.39
C PRO A 107 -0.65 7.39 -5.69
N LEU A 108 -0.22 8.67 -5.62
CA LEU A 108 -0.20 9.57 -6.77
C LEU A 108 0.93 9.21 -7.74
N GLU A 109 2.13 8.92 -7.20
CA GLU A 109 3.24 8.43 -8.02
C GLU A 109 2.85 7.17 -8.79
N PHE A 110 2.14 6.26 -8.14
CA PHE A 110 1.67 5.03 -8.79
C PHE A 110 0.70 5.32 -9.93
N VAL A 111 -0.36 6.10 -9.72
CA VAL A 111 -1.35 6.34 -10.79
C VAL A 111 -0.75 7.10 -11.97
N PHE A 112 0.19 8.03 -11.72
CA PHE A 112 0.93 8.71 -12.80
C PHE A 112 1.91 7.77 -13.52
N LEU A 113 2.55 6.85 -12.80
CA LEU A 113 3.42 5.86 -13.42
C LEU A 113 2.62 4.84 -14.22
N ALA A 114 1.44 4.44 -13.74
CA ALA A 114 0.53 3.55 -14.46
C ALA A 114 0.02 4.21 -15.75
N ASP A 115 -0.39 5.48 -15.68
CA ASP A 115 -0.76 6.29 -16.85
C ASP A 115 0.35 6.30 -17.92
N TRP A 116 1.58 6.65 -17.52
CA TRP A 116 2.74 6.61 -18.42
C TRP A 116 2.98 5.20 -18.97
N PHE A 117 2.95 4.18 -18.11
CA PHE A 117 3.21 2.80 -18.51
C PHE A 117 2.21 2.29 -19.56
N PHE A 118 0.92 2.60 -19.44
CA PHE A 118 -0.07 2.22 -20.44
C PHE A 118 0.03 3.05 -21.73
N HIS A 119 0.52 4.28 -21.64
CA HIS A 119 0.85 5.08 -22.83
C HIS A 119 1.99 4.44 -23.62
N GLU A 120 3.10 4.08 -22.96
CA GLU A 120 4.23 3.39 -23.60
C GLU A 120 3.82 2.04 -24.22
N ARG A 121 2.83 1.37 -23.63
CA ARG A 121 2.28 0.12 -24.17
C ARG A 121 1.25 0.31 -25.28
N GLY A 122 0.82 1.54 -25.55
CA GLY A 122 -0.19 1.84 -26.57
C GLY A 122 -1.60 1.34 -26.25
N VAL A 123 -1.95 1.21 -24.97
CA VAL A 123 -3.27 0.70 -24.52
C VAL A 123 -4.00 1.66 -23.57
N ARG A 124 -3.43 2.83 -23.28
CA ARG A 124 -3.97 3.80 -22.31
C ARG A 124 -5.41 4.23 -22.59
N ASP A 125 -5.79 4.31 -23.86
CA ASP A 125 -7.13 4.65 -24.33
C ASP A 125 -8.20 3.61 -23.94
N LYS A 126 -7.78 2.38 -23.63
CA LYS A 126 -8.66 1.27 -23.23
C LYS A 126 -8.65 1.03 -21.72
N VAL A 127 -7.85 1.77 -20.98
CA VAL A 127 -7.67 1.63 -19.53
C VAL A 127 -8.21 2.85 -18.82
N GLU A 128 -9.20 2.67 -17.95
CA GLU A 128 -9.62 3.70 -17.00
C GLU A 128 -8.75 3.59 -15.74
N ILE A 129 -8.26 4.72 -15.23
CA ILE A 129 -7.46 4.77 -14.00
C ILE A 129 -8.23 5.63 -12.99
N GLU A 130 -8.42 5.09 -11.79
CA GLU A 130 -9.11 5.78 -10.72
C GLU A 130 -8.37 5.69 -9.39
N LEU A 131 -8.26 6.83 -8.72
CA LEU A 131 -7.78 6.97 -7.35
C LEU A 131 -8.99 7.12 -6.41
N VAL A 132 -9.26 6.07 -5.65
CA VAL A 132 -10.30 6.04 -4.60
C VAL A 132 -9.64 6.29 -3.25
N THR A 133 -10.07 7.34 -2.54
CA THR A 133 -9.40 7.81 -1.33
C THR A 133 -10.38 8.27 -0.25
N PRO A 134 -10.07 8.04 1.05
CA PRO A 134 -10.85 8.59 2.16
C PRO A 134 -10.60 10.09 2.35
N LEU A 135 -9.60 10.66 1.66
CA LEU A 135 -9.31 12.08 1.70
C LEU A 135 -10.31 12.88 0.85
N PRO A 136 -10.53 14.17 1.17
CA PRO A 136 -11.37 15.04 0.36
C PRO A 136 -10.76 15.38 -1.01
N HIS A 137 -9.44 15.17 -1.17
CA HIS A 137 -8.68 15.48 -2.38
C HIS A 137 -7.59 14.43 -2.61
N ALA A 138 -6.97 14.45 -3.79
CA ALA A 138 -5.84 13.59 -4.15
C ALA A 138 -4.65 13.67 -3.18
N PHE A 139 -4.48 14.78 -2.46
CA PHE A 139 -3.38 14.97 -1.52
C PHE A 139 -3.76 15.87 -0.35
N THR A 140 -3.01 15.79 0.75
CA THR A 140 -3.35 16.47 2.02
C THR A 140 -2.91 17.94 2.09
N LYS A 141 -1.92 18.36 1.30
CA LYS A 141 -1.39 19.74 1.32
C LYS A 141 -2.06 20.59 0.23
N PRO A 142 -2.76 21.70 0.53
CA PRO A 142 -3.62 22.41 -0.43
C PRO A 142 -2.95 22.80 -1.75
N LYS A 143 -1.74 23.37 -1.70
CA LYS A 143 -1.00 23.73 -2.92
C LYS A 143 -0.67 22.52 -3.78
N ALA A 144 -0.24 21.42 -3.15
CA ALA A 144 0.06 20.18 -3.85
C ALA A 144 -1.23 19.51 -4.35
N ALA A 145 -2.32 19.53 -3.58
CA ALA A 145 -3.62 18.99 -3.99
C ALA A 145 -4.16 19.69 -5.25
N ALA A 146 -4.02 21.02 -5.34
CA ALA A 146 -4.42 21.77 -6.53
C ALA A 146 -3.59 21.38 -7.76
N ILE A 147 -2.27 21.35 -7.63
CA ILE A 147 -1.37 21.01 -8.74
C ILE A 147 -1.55 19.54 -9.18
N LEU A 148 -1.56 18.61 -8.22
CA LEU A 148 -1.65 17.18 -8.50
C LEU A 148 -3.06 16.81 -8.99
N GLY A 149 -4.10 17.50 -8.53
CA GLY A 149 -5.46 17.37 -9.05
C GLY A 149 -5.58 17.81 -10.51
N ASP A 150 -5.01 18.96 -10.88
CA ASP A 150 -4.93 19.42 -12.27
C ASP A 150 -4.18 18.43 -13.17
N PHE A 151 -3.10 17.81 -12.67
CA PHE A 151 -2.43 16.73 -13.40
C PHE A 151 -3.31 15.49 -13.59
N CYS A 152 -4.06 15.07 -12.57
CA CYS A 152 -5.00 13.96 -12.71
C CYS A 152 -6.07 14.26 -13.77
N GLU A 153 -6.65 15.46 -13.76
CA GLU A 153 -7.65 15.89 -14.74
C GLU A 153 -7.09 15.86 -16.17
N ARG A 154 -5.93 16.47 -16.40
CA ARG A 154 -5.26 16.47 -17.72
C ARG A 154 -4.91 15.07 -18.22
N LYS A 155 -4.62 14.15 -17.31
CA LYS A 155 -4.28 12.75 -17.62
C LYS A 155 -5.50 11.84 -17.66
N ASN A 156 -6.71 12.38 -17.48
CA ASN A 156 -7.94 11.59 -17.38
C ASN A 156 -7.83 10.46 -16.33
N ILE A 157 -7.34 10.82 -15.14
CA ILE A 157 -7.31 9.97 -13.95
C ILE A 157 -8.44 10.42 -13.03
N ILE A 158 -9.39 9.52 -12.77
CA ILE A 158 -10.56 9.80 -11.94
C ILE A 158 -10.12 9.85 -10.48
N ILE A 159 -10.67 10.79 -9.71
CA ILE A 159 -10.48 10.84 -8.26
C ILE A 159 -11.86 10.67 -7.62
N THR A 160 -12.00 9.65 -6.80
CA THR A 160 -13.19 9.43 -5.96
C THR A 160 -12.82 9.72 -4.51
N PRO A 161 -13.11 10.94 -4.02
CA PRO A 161 -12.76 11.36 -2.68
C PRO A 161 -13.79 10.90 -1.63
N ASN A 162 -13.40 11.06 -0.36
CA ASN A 162 -14.20 10.75 0.82
C ASN A 162 -14.80 9.34 0.79
N PHE A 163 -14.07 8.36 0.26
CA PHE A 163 -14.49 6.97 0.15
C PHE A 163 -13.80 6.13 1.23
N ASN A 164 -14.57 5.67 2.21
CA ASN A 164 -14.08 4.77 3.25
C ASN A 164 -14.49 3.33 2.88
N ILE A 165 -13.55 2.51 2.45
CA ILE A 165 -13.84 1.14 2.04
C ILE A 165 -14.35 0.29 3.21
N GLY A 166 -15.41 -0.46 2.98
CA GLY A 166 -15.92 -1.48 3.89
C GLY A 166 -15.61 -2.89 3.41
N GLU A 167 -15.80 -3.14 2.12
CA GLU A 167 -15.67 -4.48 1.53
C GLU A 167 -14.99 -4.42 0.15
N VAL A 168 -14.27 -5.49 -0.19
CA VAL A 168 -13.82 -5.82 -1.53
C VAL A 168 -14.53 -7.10 -1.99
N ASN A 169 -15.41 -6.99 -2.98
CA ASN A 169 -15.94 -8.16 -3.67
C ASN A 169 -15.05 -8.50 -4.86
N ALA A 170 -14.07 -9.38 -4.66
CA ALA A 170 -13.10 -9.73 -5.70
C ALA A 170 -13.70 -10.58 -6.84
N ALA A 171 -14.79 -11.30 -6.59
CA ALA A 171 -15.43 -12.15 -7.59
C ALA A 171 -16.24 -11.32 -8.60
N GLU A 172 -17.00 -10.33 -8.11
CA GLU A 172 -17.81 -9.43 -8.94
C GLU A 172 -17.02 -8.19 -9.40
N GLY A 173 -15.87 -7.91 -8.78
CA GLY A 173 -14.95 -6.86 -9.20
C GLY A 173 -15.41 -5.47 -8.78
N TYR A 174 -15.70 -5.27 -7.49
CA TYR A 174 -15.93 -3.93 -6.94
C TYR A 174 -15.45 -3.77 -5.51
N ILE A 175 -15.22 -2.52 -5.11
CA ILE A 175 -15.10 -2.10 -3.72
C ILE A 175 -16.37 -1.36 -3.30
N GLU A 176 -16.78 -1.53 -2.06
CA GLU A 176 -17.98 -0.92 -1.49
C GLU A 176 -17.62 -0.06 -0.28
N GLU A 177 -18.19 1.14 -0.22
CA GLU A 177 -18.03 2.06 0.89
C GLU A 177 -18.77 1.56 2.14
N LEU A 178 -18.24 1.85 3.32
CA LEU A 178 -18.92 1.57 4.60
C LEU A 178 -20.29 2.27 4.66
N GLY A 179 -21.35 1.49 4.91
CA GLY A 179 -22.72 2.00 5.12
C GLY A 179 -23.78 1.10 4.47
N ALA A 180 -25.05 1.27 4.85
CA ALA A 180 -26.15 0.43 4.36
C ALA A 180 -26.46 0.62 2.86
N GLU A 181 -26.04 1.74 2.27
CA GLU A 181 -26.15 2.05 0.83
C GLU A 181 -24.81 2.62 0.33
N GLY A 182 -23.72 1.90 0.64
CA GLY A 182 -22.37 2.29 0.27
C GLY A 182 -22.21 2.48 -1.23
N ARG A 183 -21.48 3.53 -1.64
CA ARG A 183 -21.09 3.69 -3.04
C ARG A 183 -20.23 2.51 -3.47
N LYS A 184 -20.46 2.00 -4.68
CA LYS A 184 -19.65 0.94 -5.30
C LYS A 184 -18.74 1.52 -6.38
N VAL A 185 -17.49 1.06 -6.39
CA VAL A 185 -16.52 1.36 -7.45
C VAL A 185 -16.04 0.04 -8.05
N ASN A 186 -16.41 -0.21 -9.31
CA ASN A 186 -16.02 -1.42 -10.02
C ASN A 186 -14.53 -1.38 -10.40
N PHE A 187 -13.89 -2.54 -10.50
CA PHE A 187 -12.51 -2.69 -10.96
C PHE A 187 -12.33 -3.99 -11.74
N ASP A 188 -11.43 -3.97 -12.72
CA ASP A 188 -10.87 -5.17 -13.32
C ASP A 188 -9.52 -5.53 -12.65
N LEU A 189 -8.80 -4.51 -12.16
CA LEU A 189 -7.59 -4.66 -11.36
C LEU A 189 -7.60 -3.66 -10.19
N LEU A 190 -7.56 -4.17 -8.96
CA LEU A 190 -7.48 -3.35 -7.75
C LEU A 190 -6.02 -3.30 -7.25
N VAL A 191 -5.52 -2.10 -7.04
CA VAL A 191 -4.27 -1.82 -6.33
C VAL A 191 -4.64 -1.26 -4.96
N ALA A 192 -4.64 -2.14 -3.97
CA ALA A 192 -4.99 -1.81 -2.60
C ALA A 192 -3.78 -1.27 -1.83
N ILE A 193 -4.04 -0.22 -1.07
CA ILE A 193 -3.24 0.23 0.06
C ILE A 193 -4.04 -0.13 1.31
N PRO A 194 -3.75 -1.30 1.92
CA PRO A 194 -4.49 -1.75 3.09
C PRO A 194 -4.18 -0.91 4.33
N PRO A 195 -4.93 -1.11 5.42
CA PRO A 195 -4.57 -0.58 6.74
C PRO A 195 -3.12 -0.91 7.09
N ASN A 196 -2.43 0.07 7.68
CA ASN A 196 -1.06 -0.09 8.15
C ASN A 196 -1.06 -0.26 9.66
N LEU A 197 -0.72 -1.46 10.12
CA LEU A 197 -0.69 -1.79 11.54
C LEU A 197 0.75 -1.80 12.08
N GLY A 198 0.85 -1.71 13.41
CA GLY A 198 2.10 -1.96 14.12
C GLY A 198 2.70 -3.33 13.79
N PRO A 199 4.00 -3.51 14.04
CA PRO A 199 4.66 -4.81 13.92
C PRO A 199 3.98 -5.83 14.84
N ARG A 200 4.03 -7.11 14.45
CA ARG A 200 3.60 -8.23 15.30
C ARG A 200 4.71 -8.64 16.26
#